data_AF-A0A2V5UUD6-F1
#
_entry.id   AF-A0A2V5UUD6-F1
#
_cell.length_a   1.000
_cell.length_b   1.000
_cell.length_c   1.000
_cell.angle_alpha   90.00
_cell.angle_beta   90.00
_cell.angle_gamma   90.00
#
_symmetry.space_group_name_H-M   'P 1'
#
loop_
_entity.id
_entity.type
_entity.pdbx_description
1 polymer ?
#
loop_
_entity_poly.entity_id
_entity_poly.type
_entity_poly.pdbx_seq_one_letter_code
_entity_poly.pdbx_strand_id
1 'polypeptide(L)'
;MLPAAMGAVAASGNKPHVLVDGDASVMMHVAEFETAVRYGMPLMVVCLNNQALGSEYYKLDAHKMKADLATVSSPDLGAVGRAFGGRGRLVCSVDELRSATREFQEDPAPTMLDVRISRSVITLPYRRIHYGRDE
;
A
#
# COMPACT_ATOMS: atom_id res chain seq x y z
N MET A 1 6.57 2.96 5.02
CA MET A 1 6.55 4.45 4.97
C MET A 1 5.54 5.12 5.92
N LEU A 2 4.69 4.34 6.62
CA LEU A 2 3.56 4.86 7.40
C LEU A 2 3.89 5.94 8.47
N PRO A 3 4.93 5.80 9.31
CA PRO A 3 5.25 6.84 10.31
C PRO A 3 5.60 8.19 9.70
N ALA A 4 6.28 8.19 8.55
CA ALA A 4 6.62 9.43 7.85
C ALA A 4 5.38 10.13 7.29
N ALA A 5 4.40 9.37 6.78
CA ALA A 5 3.13 9.93 6.33
C ALA A 5 2.31 10.53 7.48
N MET A 6 2.31 9.87 8.65
CA MET A 6 1.70 10.42 9.87
C MET A 6 2.39 11.71 10.32
N GLY A 7 3.72 11.77 10.23
CA GLY A 7 4.49 12.99 10.46
C GLY A 7 4.08 14.13 9.51
N ALA A 8 3.87 13.83 8.22
CA ALA A 8 3.40 14.81 7.25
C ALA A 8 1.98 15.32 7.57
N VAL A 9 1.07 14.42 7.98
CA VAL A 9 -0.28 14.81 8.45
C VAL A 9 -0.18 15.77 9.62
N ALA A 10 0.63 15.44 10.64
CA ALA A 10 0.83 16.30 11.81
C ALA A 10 1.42 17.67 11.42
N ALA A 11 2.46 17.68 10.58
CA ALA A 11 3.12 18.90 10.11
C ALA A 11 2.20 19.80 9.27
N SER A 12 1.20 19.23 8.61
CA SER A 12 0.27 19.96 7.75
C SER A 12 -0.91 20.62 8.49
N GLY A 13 -0.98 20.48 9.82
CA GLY A 13 -2.16 20.89 10.59
C GLY A 13 -3.33 19.93 10.40
N ASN A 14 -3.05 18.62 10.34
CA ASN A 14 -4.04 17.55 10.22
C ASN A 14 -4.88 17.63 8.93
N LYS A 15 -4.27 18.04 7.80
CA LYS A 15 -4.94 18.01 6.49
C LYS A 15 -4.97 16.57 5.94
N PRO A 16 -5.95 16.21 5.09
CA PRO A 16 -6.02 14.89 4.49
C PRO A 16 -4.76 14.52 3.68
N HIS A 17 -4.21 13.33 3.92
CA HIS A 17 -3.07 12.78 3.18
C HIS A 17 -3.36 11.39 2.63
N VAL A 18 -2.64 11.06 1.56
CA VAL A 18 -2.63 9.71 0.99
C VAL A 18 -1.21 9.19 0.99
N LEU A 19 -1.03 7.99 1.55
CA LEU A 19 0.19 7.21 1.44
C LEU A 19 -0.03 6.10 0.41
N VAL A 20 0.84 5.99 -0.59
CA VAL A 20 0.92 4.83 -1.47
C VAL A 20 2.15 4.01 -1.09
N ASP A 21 1.97 2.74 -0.74
CA ASP A 21 3.05 1.89 -0.24
C ASP A 21 2.83 0.41 -0.64
N GLY A 22 3.86 -0.43 -0.52
CA GLY A 22 3.76 -1.88 -0.78
C GLY A 22 3.34 -2.66 0.46
N ASP A 23 2.75 -3.85 0.28
CA ASP A 23 2.26 -4.71 1.37
C ASP A 23 3.34 -5.13 2.36
N ALA A 24 4.53 -5.50 1.87
CA ALA A 24 5.65 -5.79 2.75
C ALA A 24 6.09 -4.56 3.60
N SER A 25 6.08 -3.36 3.03
CA SER A 25 6.47 -2.14 3.77
C SER A 25 5.41 -1.68 4.77
N VAL A 26 4.12 -1.83 4.41
CA VAL A 26 3.00 -1.59 5.31
C VAL A 26 3.08 -2.55 6.49
N MET A 27 3.28 -3.85 6.25
CA MET A 27 3.39 -4.87 7.30
C MET A 27 4.52 -4.59 8.30
N MET A 28 5.63 -3.98 7.88
CA MET A 28 6.72 -3.58 8.79
C MET A 28 6.29 -2.53 9.83
N HIS A 29 5.26 -1.73 9.55
CA HIS A 29 4.84 -0.60 10.39
C HIS A 29 3.34 -0.63 10.71
N VAL A 30 2.67 -1.76 10.48
CA VAL A 30 1.20 -1.83 10.47
C VAL A 30 0.57 -1.48 11.81
N ALA A 31 1.28 -1.71 12.92
CA ALA A 31 0.85 -1.33 14.26
C ALA A 31 0.66 0.19 14.42
N GLU A 32 1.38 1.01 13.65
CA GLU A 32 1.26 2.47 13.70
C GLU A 32 -0.07 2.97 13.12
N PHE A 33 -0.78 2.14 12.37
CA PHE A 33 -2.12 2.47 11.90
C PHE A 33 -3.10 2.62 13.08
N GLU A 34 -2.94 1.84 14.15
CA GLU A 34 -3.71 2.03 15.37
C GLU A 34 -3.43 3.40 16.01
N THR A 35 -2.18 3.87 15.97
CA THR A 35 -1.84 5.23 16.40
C THR A 35 -2.54 6.28 15.54
N ALA A 36 -2.56 6.12 14.22
CA ALA A 36 -3.32 7.01 13.33
C ALA A 36 -4.82 7.01 13.68
N VAL A 37 -5.40 5.85 14.01
CA VAL A 37 -6.79 5.73 14.49
C VAL A 37 -7.00 6.47 15.80
N ARG A 38 -6.15 6.25 16.80
CA ARG A 38 -6.23 6.87 18.12
C ARG A 38 -6.25 8.40 18.05
N TYR A 39 -5.49 8.97 17.12
CA TYR A 39 -5.42 10.41 16.91
C TYR A 39 -6.41 10.95 15.86
N GLY A 40 -7.24 10.10 15.27
CA GLY A 40 -8.19 10.50 14.23
C GLY A 40 -7.51 11.14 13.01
N MET A 41 -6.32 10.65 12.64
CA MET A 41 -5.53 11.23 11.55
C MET A 41 -6.24 11.00 10.20
N PRO A 42 -6.50 12.04 9.38
CA PRO A 42 -7.11 11.89 8.06
C PRO A 42 -6.07 11.36 7.05
N LEU A 43 -5.70 10.09 7.20
CA LEU A 43 -4.70 9.41 6.41
C LEU A 43 -5.30 8.18 5.74
N MET A 44 -5.28 8.17 4.41
CA MET A 44 -5.58 6.99 3.62
C MET A 44 -4.28 6.29 3.21
N VAL A 45 -4.13 5.04 3.62
CA VAL A 45 -3.06 4.15 3.17
C VAL A 45 -3.58 3.31 2.01
N VAL A 46 -3.01 3.52 0.83
CA VAL A 46 -3.25 2.72 -0.37
C VAL A 46 -2.10 1.73 -0.50
N CYS A 47 -2.36 0.50 -0.07
CA CYS A 47 -1.39 -0.58 -0.15
C CYS A 47 -1.50 -1.28 -1.51
N LEU A 48 -0.47 -1.15 -2.35
CA LEU A 48 -0.34 -1.90 -3.59
C LEU A 48 0.18 -3.30 -3.27
N ASN A 49 -0.73 -4.25 -3.19
CA ASN A 49 -0.47 -5.58 -2.65
C ASN A 49 -0.35 -6.62 -3.78
N ASN A 50 0.87 -7.04 -4.05
CA ASN A 50 1.20 -8.12 -4.98
C ASN A 50 1.63 -9.42 -4.26
N GLN A 51 1.51 -9.48 -2.93
CA GLN A 51 1.98 -10.58 -2.07
C GLN A 51 3.47 -10.92 -2.29
N ALA A 52 4.31 -9.89 -2.42
CA ALA A 52 5.73 -10.06 -2.61
C ALA A 52 6.54 -8.83 -2.19
N LEU A 53 7.82 -9.05 -1.92
CA LEU A 53 8.84 -8.00 -2.00
C LEU A 53 9.04 -7.65 -3.48
N GLY A 54 8.13 -6.88 -4.08
CA GLY A 54 8.06 -6.66 -5.53
C GLY A 54 9.39 -6.25 -6.18
N SER A 55 10.10 -5.33 -5.54
CA SER A 55 11.46 -4.91 -5.92
C SER A 55 12.44 -6.09 -6.03
N GLU A 56 12.42 -7.00 -5.08
CA GLU A 56 13.30 -8.17 -5.06
C GLU A 56 12.83 -9.24 -6.05
N TYR A 57 11.52 -9.46 -6.13
CA TYR A 57 10.91 -10.39 -7.07
C TYR A 57 11.33 -10.10 -8.51
N TYR A 58 11.23 -8.85 -8.96
CA TYR A 58 11.61 -8.46 -10.32
C TYR A 58 13.12 -8.52 -10.57
N LYS A 59 13.96 -8.26 -9.55
CA LYS A 59 15.42 -8.41 -9.69
C LYS A 59 15.83 -9.87 -9.84
N LEU A 60 15.29 -10.74 -9.00
CA LEU A 60 15.59 -12.17 -9.06
C LEU A 60 15.16 -12.76 -10.40
N ASP A 61 13.96 -12.40 -10.88
CA ASP A 61 13.47 -12.84 -12.19
C ASP A 61 14.38 -12.35 -13.33
N ALA A 62 14.74 -11.07 -13.36
CA ALA A 62 15.65 -10.52 -14.36
C ALA A 62 17.02 -11.22 -14.38
N HIS A 63 17.52 -11.64 -13.21
CA HIS A 63 18.77 -12.41 -13.08
C HIS A 63 18.61 -13.92 -13.29
N LYS A 64 17.43 -14.39 -13.73
CA LYS A 64 17.12 -15.82 -13.91
C LYS A 64 17.30 -16.65 -12.63
N MET A 65 17.06 -16.03 -11.48
CA MET A 65 17.06 -16.66 -10.16
C MET A 65 15.63 -17.02 -9.74
N LYS A 66 15.50 -17.71 -8.61
CA LYS A 66 14.18 -18.13 -8.07
C LYS A 66 13.44 -16.93 -7.48
N ALA A 67 12.64 -16.22 -8.29
CA ALA A 67 11.86 -15.05 -7.87
C ALA A 67 10.86 -15.32 -6.74
N ASP A 68 10.33 -16.55 -6.66
CA ASP A 68 9.38 -16.94 -5.62
C ASP A 68 9.96 -16.87 -4.19
N LEU A 69 11.29 -16.83 -4.03
CA LEU A 69 11.93 -16.56 -2.73
C LEU A 69 11.59 -15.17 -2.17
N ALA A 70 11.15 -14.24 -3.02
CA ALA A 70 10.69 -12.92 -2.64
C ALA A 70 9.16 -12.82 -2.48
N THR A 71 8.42 -13.93 -2.62
CA THR A 71 6.98 -13.93 -2.34
C THR A 71 6.73 -13.93 -0.84
N VAL A 72 5.80 -13.09 -0.39
CA VAL A 72 5.47 -12.91 1.02
C VAL A 72 3.96 -12.80 1.11
N SER A 73 3.32 -13.74 1.79
CA SER A 73 1.88 -13.65 2.01
C SER A 73 1.56 -12.47 2.94
N SER A 74 0.49 -11.75 2.60
CA SER A 74 -0.05 -10.67 3.40
C SER A 74 -1.54 -10.93 3.67
N PRO A 75 -2.05 -10.61 4.87
CA PRO A 75 -3.47 -10.76 5.17
C PRO A 75 -4.32 -9.79 4.34
N ASP A 76 -5.65 -9.84 4.48
CA ASP A 76 -6.51 -8.74 4.05
C ASP A 76 -6.20 -7.51 4.91
N LEU A 77 -5.40 -6.58 4.37
CA LEU A 77 -4.98 -5.39 5.11
C LEU A 77 -6.16 -4.43 5.34
N GLY A 78 -7.18 -4.46 4.49
CA GLY A 78 -8.41 -3.71 4.71
C GLY A 78 -9.15 -4.19 5.96
N ALA A 79 -9.21 -5.51 6.17
CA ALA A 79 -9.72 -6.10 7.41
C ALA A 79 -8.87 -5.74 8.63
N VAL A 80 -7.54 -5.76 8.50
CA VAL A 80 -6.61 -5.32 9.56
C VAL A 80 -6.86 -3.86 9.94
N GLY A 81 -7.03 -2.97 8.96
CA GLY A 81 -7.36 -1.56 9.23
C GLY A 81 -8.67 -1.39 9.99
N ARG A 82 -9.71 -2.17 9.66
CA ARG A 82 -10.96 -2.20 10.42
C ARG A 82 -10.77 -2.74 11.84
N ALA A 83 -9.94 -3.77 12.01
CA ALA A 83 -9.65 -4.36 13.32
C ALA A 83 -8.94 -3.38 14.27
N PHE A 84 -8.15 -2.44 13.74
CA PHE A 84 -7.58 -1.33 14.51
C PHE A 84 -8.56 -0.19 14.83
N GLY A 85 -9.80 -0.27 14.34
CA GLY A 85 -10.83 0.75 14.57
C GLY A 85 -10.92 1.83 13.49
N GLY A 86 -10.14 1.72 12.41
CA GLY A 86 -10.23 2.61 11.25
C GLY A 86 -11.24 2.10 10.21
N ARG A 87 -11.23 2.74 9.04
CA ARG A 87 -11.89 2.22 7.84
C ARG A 87 -10.95 1.28 7.11
N GLY A 88 -11.50 0.35 6.34
CA GLY A 88 -10.68 -0.41 5.42
C GLY A 88 -11.45 -1.28 4.45
N ARG A 89 -10.82 -1.58 3.32
CA ARG A 89 -11.43 -2.31 2.20
C ARG A 89 -10.36 -3.14 1.48
N LEU A 90 -10.70 -4.38 1.14
CA LEU A 90 -10.01 -5.14 0.11
C LEU A 90 -10.53 -4.66 -1.25
N VAL A 91 -9.62 -4.19 -2.09
CA VAL A 91 -9.92 -3.58 -3.39
C VAL A 91 -9.37 -4.48 -4.49
N CYS A 92 -10.26 -5.00 -5.33
CA CYS A 92 -9.97 -5.91 -6.42
C CYS A 92 -10.31 -5.30 -7.80
N SER A 93 -10.80 -4.07 -7.85
CA SER A 93 -11.10 -3.36 -9.09
C SER A 93 -10.78 -1.86 -9.02
N VAL A 94 -10.62 -1.24 -10.18
CA VAL A 94 -10.39 0.22 -10.30
C VAL A 94 -11.62 1.01 -9.83
N ASP A 95 -12.82 0.48 -10.03
CA ASP A 95 -14.05 1.15 -9.60
C ASP A 95 -14.20 1.14 -8.07
N GLU A 96 -13.83 0.04 -7.41
CA GLU A 96 -13.76 -0.03 -5.95
C GLU A 96 -12.74 0.96 -5.37
N LEU A 97 -11.56 1.08 -6.02
CA LEU A 97 -10.56 2.07 -5.65
C LEU A 97 -11.13 3.47 -5.79
N ARG A 98 -11.78 3.78 -6.91
CA ARG A 98 -12.39 5.09 -7.18
C ARG A 98 -13.52 5.41 -6.21
N SER A 99 -14.30 4.41 -5.79
CA SER A 99 -15.31 4.57 -4.74
C SER A 99 -14.67 4.92 -3.40
N ALA A 100 -13.67 4.14 -2.98
CA ALA A 100 -13.01 4.33 -1.70
C ALA A 100 -12.28 5.67 -1.60
N THR A 101 -11.65 6.13 -2.68
CA THR A 101 -11.00 7.46 -2.69
C THR A 101 -12.02 8.60 -2.62
N ARG A 102 -13.20 8.47 -3.24
CA ARG A 102 -14.29 9.45 -3.12
C ARG A 102 -14.85 9.49 -1.70
N GLU A 103 -15.11 8.33 -1.10
CA GLU A 103 -15.56 8.22 0.29
C GLU A 103 -14.57 8.90 1.26
N PHE A 104 -13.26 8.73 1.05
CA PHE A 104 -12.23 9.41 1.83
C PHE A 104 -12.17 10.92 1.59
N GLN A 105 -12.43 11.39 0.36
CA GLN A 105 -12.47 12.83 0.05
C GLN A 105 -13.65 13.52 0.73
N GLU A 106 -14.81 12.86 0.81
CA GLU A 106 -16.02 13.38 1.43
C GLU A 106 -15.91 13.41 2.96
N ASP A 107 -15.31 12.38 3.57
CA ASP A 107 -15.14 12.28 5.01
C ASP A 107 -13.76 11.68 5.35
N PRO A 108 -12.70 12.51 5.42
CA PRO A 108 -11.34 12.04 5.66
C PRO A 108 -11.16 11.41 7.06
N ALA A 109 -10.84 10.12 7.09
CA ALA A 109 -10.61 9.35 8.30
C ALA A 109 -9.50 8.31 8.07
N PRO A 110 -8.87 7.78 9.15
CA PRO A 110 -7.88 6.69 9.03
C PRO A 110 -8.44 5.54 8.19
N THR A 111 -7.86 5.30 7.02
CA THR A 111 -8.40 4.36 6.02
C THR A 111 -7.28 3.47 5.47
N MET A 112 -7.49 2.14 5.49
CA MET A 112 -6.57 1.15 4.92
C MET A 112 -7.20 0.49 3.69
N LEU A 113 -6.65 0.75 2.51
CA LEU A 113 -7.05 0.10 1.25
C LEU A 113 -6.01 -0.95 0.87
N ASP A 114 -6.40 -2.21 0.89
CA ASP A 114 -5.62 -3.33 0.36
C ASP A 114 -5.92 -3.51 -1.13
N VAL A 115 -5.11 -2.92 -2.01
CA VAL A 115 -5.32 -2.96 -3.45
C VAL A 115 -4.58 -4.14 -4.05
N ARG A 116 -5.31 -5.19 -4.43
CA ARG A 116 -4.72 -6.37 -5.06
C ARG A 116 -4.28 -6.06 -6.48
N ILE A 117 -2.99 -6.25 -6.73
CA ILE A 117 -2.37 -6.01 -8.04
C ILE A 117 -1.64 -7.26 -8.53
N SER A 118 -1.56 -7.40 -9.86
CA SER A 118 -0.84 -8.50 -10.48
C SER A 118 0.68 -8.33 -10.37
N ARG A 119 1.39 -9.44 -10.18
CA ARG A 119 2.86 -9.51 -10.33
C ARG A 119 3.31 -9.52 -11.80
N SER A 120 2.39 -9.63 -12.76
CA SER A 120 2.72 -9.66 -14.20
C SER A 120 3.07 -8.29 -14.79
N VAL A 121 2.81 -7.21 -14.05
CA VAL A 121 3.06 -5.84 -14.52
C VAL A 121 4.30 -5.29 -13.81
N ILE A 122 5.40 -5.22 -14.56
CA ILE A 122 6.68 -4.68 -14.08
C ILE A 122 6.65 -3.16 -14.24
N THR A 123 7.08 -2.43 -13.21
CA THR A 123 7.14 -0.98 -13.27
C THR A 123 8.13 -0.50 -14.33
N LEU A 124 7.86 0.63 -14.98
CA LEU A 124 8.74 1.21 -16.02
C LEU A 124 10.21 1.31 -15.58
N PRO A 125 10.54 1.77 -14.36
CA PRO A 125 11.93 1.84 -13.92
C PRO A 125 12.59 0.46 -13.86
N TYR A 126 11.91 -0.54 -13.31
CA TYR A 126 12.46 -1.90 -13.20
C TYR A 126 12.61 -2.57 -14.55
N ARG A 127 11.63 -2.39 -15.44
CA ARG A 127 11.67 -2.90 -16.80
C ARG A 127 12.86 -2.34 -17.59
N ARG A 128 13.16 -1.05 -17.43
CA ARG A 128 14.33 -0.42 -18.06
C ARG A 128 15.64 -0.89 -17.45
N ILE A 129 15.76 -0.82 -16.13
CA ILE A 129 17.03 -1.05 -15.41
C ILE A 129 17.43 -2.54 -15.42
N HIS A 130 16.48 -3.44 -15.20
CA HIS A 130 16.78 -4.86 -15.00
C HIS A 130 16.53 -5.72 -16.25
N TYR A 131 15.61 -5.30 -17.13
CA TYR A 131 15.25 -6.08 -18.33
C TYR A 131 15.70 -5.45 -19.64
N GLY A 132 16.14 -4.18 -19.63
CA GLY A 132 16.54 -3.46 -20.84
C GLY A 132 15.40 -3.26 -21.85
N ARG A 133 14.15 -3.14 -21.39
CA ARG A 133 12.96 -2.98 -22.26
C ARG A 133 12.29 -1.62 -22.05
N ASP A 134 12.01 -0.91 -23.14
CA ASP A 134 11.41 0.42 -23.13
C ASP A 134 9.90 0.47 -23.42
N GLU A 135 9.33 -0.59 -23.97
CA GLU A 135 7.91 -0.73 -24.37
C GLU A 135 6.98 -1.16 -23.24
#